data_AF-A0A842QAF4-F1
#
_entry.id   AF-A0A842QAF4-F1
#
_cell.length_a   1.000
_cell.length_b   1.000
_cell.length_c   1.000
_cell.angle_alpha   90.00
_cell.angle_beta   90.00
_cell.angle_gamma   90.00
#
_symmetry.space_group_name_H-M   'P 1'
#
loop_
_entity.id
_entity.type
_entity.pdbx_description
1 polymer ?
#
loop_
_entity_poly.entity_id
_entity_poly.type
_entity_poly.pdbx_seq_one_letter_code
_entity_poly.pdbx_strand_id
1 'polypeptide(L)'
;MTKWKKHLKEVDELRERNRELDMETAQRLDDMLADIKDTGKAVSLEFLKDFLRLRPSDDDAIQELKMKLQVKDDVIHRVIIDDQDQSVYVAFNTPTRE
;
A
#
# COMPACT_ATOMS: atom_id res chain seq x y z
N MET A 1 5.32 -14.84 -39.30
CA MET A 1 5.34 -13.89 -38.18
C MET A 1 6.26 -14.46 -37.10
N THR A 2 7.37 -13.79 -36.75
CA THR A 2 8.39 -14.30 -35.80
C THR A 2 7.81 -14.42 -34.38
N LYS A 3 8.15 -15.51 -33.65
CA LYS A 3 7.62 -15.81 -32.29
C LYS A 3 7.73 -14.63 -31.32
N TRP A 4 8.83 -13.86 -31.37
CA TRP A 4 9.07 -12.75 -30.45
C TRP A 4 8.14 -11.56 -30.63
N LYS A 5 7.65 -11.29 -31.85
CA LYS A 5 6.75 -10.15 -32.13
C LYS A 5 5.40 -10.25 -31.41
N LYS A 6 4.98 -11.46 -31.01
CA LYS A 6 3.76 -11.71 -30.21
C LYS A 6 3.90 -11.26 -28.75
N HIS A 7 5.11 -10.94 -28.31
CA HIS A 7 5.40 -10.48 -26.95
C HIS A 7 5.60 -8.94 -26.89
N LEU A 8 5.37 -8.22 -27.99
CA LEU A 8 5.35 -6.76 -28.00
C LEU A 8 4.02 -6.24 -27.48
N LYS A 9 4.07 -5.17 -26.69
CA LYS A 9 2.92 -4.37 -26.26
C LYS A 9 3.23 -2.91 -26.52
N GLU A 10 2.20 -2.12 -26.80
CA GLU A 10 2.36 -0.68 -26.95
C GLU A 10 2.72 -0.05 -25.60
N VAL A 11 3.75 0.80 -25.60
CA VAL A 11 4.24 1.44 -24.36
C VAL A 11 3.17 2.36 -23.78
N ASP A 12 2.41 3.05 -24.63
CA ASP A 12 1.37 3.98 -24.17
C ASP A 12 0.18 3.24 -23.53
N GLU A 13 -0.21 2.08 -24.05
CA GLU A 13 -1.21 1.22 -23.40
C GLU A 13 -0.73 0.73 -22.03
N LEU A 14 0.55 0.41 -21.89
CA LEU A 14 1.14 0.01 -20.61
C LEU A 14 1.16 1.17 -19.60
N ARG A 15 1.48 2.39 -20.06
CA ARG A 15 1.49 3.59 -19.21
C ARG A 15 0.10 3.92 -18.69
N GLU A 16 -0.91 3.90 -19.57
CA GLU A 16 -2.29 4.22 -19.18
C GLU A 16 -2.80 3.21 -18.14
N ARG A 17 -2.60 1.91 -18.39
CA ARG A 17 -3.00 0.86 -17.44
C ARG A 17 -2.27 0.98 -16.11
N ASN A 18 -0.98 1.30 -16.11
CA ASN A 18 -0.24 1.50 -14.86
C ASN A 18 -0.81 2.69 -14.07
N ARG A 19 -1.14 3.79 -14.76
CA ARG A 19 -1.75 4.96 -14.13
C ARG A 19 -3.11 4.65 -13.50
N GLU A 20 -3.98 3.91 -14.21
CA GLU A 20 -5.27 3.48 -13.68
C GLU A 20 -5.10 2.64 -12.40
N LEU A 21 -4.15 1.71 -12.41
CA LEU A 21 -3.86 0.87 -11.24
C LEU A 21 -3.30 1.67 -10.06
N ASP A 22 -2.47 2.66 -10.32
CA ASP A 22 -1.95 3.56 -9.28
C ASP A 22 -3.08 4.39 -8.65
N MET A 23 -4.00 4.91 -9.46
CA MET A 23 -5.18 5.64 -8.99
C MET A 23 -6.12 4.75 -8.18
N GLU A 24 -6.38 3.53 -8.65
CA GLU A 24 -7.20 2.56 -7.92
C GLU A 24 -6.58 2.22 -6.55
N THR A 25 -5.27 2.00 -6.52
CA THR A 25 -4.53 1.71 -5.28
C THR A 25 -4.58 2.88 -4.29
N ALA A 26 -4.45 4.12 -4.79
CA ALA A 26 -4.58 5.31 -3.97
C ALA A 26 -6.00 5.46 -3.39
N GLN A 27 -7.04 5.25 -4.20
CA GLN A 27 -8.42 5.31 -3.73
C GLN A 27 -8.71 4.27 -2.66
N ARG A 28 -8.26 3.02 -2.85
CA ARG A 28 -8.42 1.95 -1.86
C ARG A 28 -7.76 2.28 -0.52
N LEU A 29 -6.58 2.90 -0.57
CA LEU A 29 -5.90 3.36 0.64
C LEU A 29 -6.71 4.44 1.36
N ASP A 30 -7.29 5.39 0.62
CA ASP A 30 -8.08 6.48 1.17
C ASP A 30 -9.36 5.98 1.83
N ASP A 31 -10.08 5.09 1.14
CA ASP A 31 -11.30 4.46 1.66
C ASP A 31 -11.01 3.67 2.94
N MET A 32 -9.93 2.87 2.94
CA MET A 32 -9.52 2.13 4.13
C MET A 32 -9.17 3.07 5.29
N LEU A 33 -8.38 4.11 5.04
CA LEU A 33 -7.99 5.06 6.09
C LEU A 33 -9.19 5.80 6.68
N ALA A 34 -10.23 6.09 5.90
CA ALA A 34 -11.46 6.68 6.41
C ALA A 34 -12.16 5.79 7.45
N ASP A 35 -12.04 4.47 7.33
CA ASP A 35 -12.69 3.49 8.20
C ASP A 35 -11.88 3.08 9.43
N ILE A 36 -10.54 3.00 9.32
CA ILE A 36 -9.68 2.47 10.38
C ILE A 36 -8.82 3.50 11.10
N LYS A 37 -8.59 4.69 10.52
CA LYS A 37 -7.79 5.72 11.18
C LYS A 37 -8.40 6.10 12.54
N ASP A 38 -7.57 6.22 13.57
CA ASP A 38 -7.95 6.59 14.95
C ASP A 38 -8.93 5.61 15.66
N THR A 39 -9.18 4.43 15.09
CA THR A 39 -10.07 3.42 15.72
C THR A 39 -9.39 2.57 16.80
N GLY A 40 -8.07 2.74 17.00
CA GLY A 40 -7.28 1.89 17.88
C GLY A 40 -7.04 0.47 17.35
N LYS A 41 -7.40 0.19 16.08
CA LYS A 41 -7.19 -1.10 15.42
C LYS A 41 -5.93 -1.06 14.55
N ALA A 42 -5.29 -2.20 14.40
CA ALA A 42 -4.18 -2.40 13.48
C ALA A 42 -4.57 -3.41 12.38
N VAL A 43 -4.02 -3.23 11.19
CA VAL A 43 -4.25 -4.09 10.01
C VAL A 43 -3.02 -4.95 9.78
N SER A 44 -3.19 -6.23 9.43
CA SER A 44 -2.04 -7.07 9.10
C SER A 44 -1.31 -6.56 7.85
N LEU A 45 0.02 -6.55 7.91
CA LEU A 45 0.85 -6.13 6.78
C LEU A 45 0.63 -7.04 5.56
N GLU A 46 0.40 -8.33 5.78
CA GLU A 46 0.14 -9.29 4.72
C GLU A 46 -1.13 -8.94 3.93
N PHE A 47 -2.22 -8.57 4.63
CA PHE A 47 -3.41 -8.05 3.96
C PHE A 47 -3.10 -6.77 3.18
N LEU A 48 -2.33 -5.84 3.77
CA LEU A 48 -1.98 -4.58 3.10
C LEU A 48 -1.16 -4.80 1.83
N LYS A 49 -0.25 -5.80 1.82
CA LYS A 49 0.51 -6.16 0.61
C LYS A 49 -0.40 -6.57 -0.54
N ASP A 50 -1.37 -7.43 -0.27
CA ASP A 50 -2.31 -7.88 -1.30
C ASP A 50 -3.28 -6.77 -1.70
N PHE A 51 -3.83 -6.06 -0.71
CA PHE A 51 -4.87 -5.05 -0.91
C PHE A 51 -4.36 -3.82 -1.68
N LEU A 52 -3.15 -3.36 -1.35
CA LEU A 52 -2.49 -2.20 -1.93
C LEU A 52 -1.40 -2.55 -2.95
N ARG A 53 -1.23 -3.85 -3.25
CA ARG A 53 -0.20 -4.37 -4.17
C ARG A 53 1.22 -3.90 -3.82
N LEU A 54 1.54 -3.93 -2.54
CA LEU A 54 2.88 -3.56 -2.06
C LEU A 54 3.90 -4.64 -2.43
N ARG A 55 5.17 -4.29 -2.32
CA ARG A 55 6.27 -5.25 -2.44
C ARG A 55 6.13 -6.43 -1.44
N PRO A 56 6.60 -7.63 -1.82
CA PRO A 56 6.35 -8.86 -1.04
C PRO A 56 7.18 -8.95 0.26
N SER A 57 8.36 -8.33 0.29
CA SER A 57 9.20 -8.25 1.49
C SER A 57 8.59 -7.27 2.50
N ASP A 58 8.57 -7.62 3.79
CA ASP A 58 7.99 -6.78 4.84
C ASP A 58 8.65 -5.40 4.90
N ASP A 59 9.99 -5.34 4.88
CA ASP A 59 10.74 -4.09 4.91
C ASP A 59 10.41 -3.21 3.70
N ASP A 60 10.35 -3.81 2.51
CA ASP A 60 10.02 -3.11 1.28
C ASP A 60 8.56 -2.63 1.25
N ALA A 61 7.64 -3.44 1.79
CA ALA A 61 6.22 -3.13 1.92
C ALA A 61 6.01 -1.96 2.88
N ILE A 62 6.67 -1.97 4.04
CA ILE A 62 6.62 -0.90 5.03
C ILE A 62 7.19 0.39 4.44
N GLN A 63 8.33 0.31 3.75
CA GLN A 63 8.93 1.48 3.10
C GLN A 63 8.00 2.04 2.01
N GLU A 64 7.39 1.18 1.21
CA GLU A 64 6.45 1.59 0.17
C GLU A 64 5.18 2.21 0.76
N LEU A 65 4.61 1.60 1.78
CA LEU A 65 3.46 2.15 2.52
C LEU A 65 3.79 3.52 3.10
N LYS A 66 4.98 3.68 3.71
CA LYS A 66 5.44 4.97 4.22
C LYS A 66 5.49 6.04 3.13
N MET A 67 5.99 5.72 1.93
CA MET A 67 6.00 6.67 0.81
C MET A 67 4.58 7.06 0.37
N LYS A 68 3.66 6.10 0.30
CA LYS A 68 2.25 6.34 -0.03
C LYS A 68 1.52 7.16 1.04
N LEU A 69 1.93 7.07 2.30
CA LEU A 69 1.37 7.87 3.40
C LEU A 69 2.03 9.25 3.55
N GLN A 70 3.29 9.42 3.14
CA GLN A 70 4.00 10.71 3.23
C GLN A 70 3.36 11.81 2.40
N VAL A 71 2.60 11.47 1.36
CA VAL A 71 1.79 12.46 0.61
C VAL A 71 0.52 12.89 1.38
N LYS A 72 0.26 12.31 2.54
CA LYS A 72 -0.87 12.60 3.43
C LYS A 72 -0.35 13.17 4.75
N ASP A 73 -0.38 14.50 4.86
CA ASP A 73 0.08 15.21 6.06
C ASP A 73 -0.77 14.92 7.32
N ASP A 74 -1.89 14.21 7.18
CA ASP A 74 -2.85 13.91 8.24
C ASP A 74 -2.81 12.45 8.74
N VAL A 75 -1.81 11.66 8.34
CA VAL A 75 -1.70 10.25 8.76
C VAL A 75 -0.30 9.90 9.26
N ILE A 76 -0.23 9.39 10.48
CA ILE A 76 0.92 8.68 11.03
C ILE A 76 0.64 7.17 11.04
N HIS A 77 1.68 6.36 10.86
CA HIS A 77 1.59 4.91 10.98
C HIS A 77 2.54 4.39 12.05
N ARG A 78 2.14 3.28 12.69
CA ARG A 78 2.96 2.55 13.65
C ARG A 78 2.99 1.09 13.26
N VAL A 79 4.19 0.53 13.15
CA VAL A 79 4.39 -0.90 12.95
C VAL A 79 4.43 -1.60 14.31
N ILE A 80 3.71 -2.71 14.42
CA ILE A 80 3.57 -3.53 15.62
C ILE A 80 3.89 -4.96 15.21
N ILE A 81 4.77 -5.62 15.95
CA ILE A 81 5.12 -7.03 15.71
C ILE A 81 4.46 -7.83 16.85
N ASP A 82 3.72 -8.87 16.50
CA ASP A 82 3.18 -9.83 17.47
C ASP A 82 4.27 -10.84 17.83
N ASP A 83 4.67 -10.87 19.10
CA ASP A 83 5.74 -11.75 19.57
C ASP A 83 5.37 -13.24 19.50
N GLN A 84 4.07 -13.59 19.46
CA GLN A 84 3.62 -14.98 19.48
C GLN A 84 3.84 -15.70 18.15
N ASP A 85 3.57 -15.03 17.04
CA ASP A 85 3.61 -15.61 15.69
C ASP A 85 4.49 -14.81 14.71
N GLN A 86 5.14 -13.74 15.19
CA GLN A 86 5.95 -12.82 14.39
C GLN A 86 5.16 -12.10 13.29
N SER A 87 3.83 -12.04 13.39
CA SER A 87 2.99 -11.31 12.46
C SER A 87 3.17 -9.80 12.60
N VAL A 88 3.23 -9.10 11.46
CA VAL A 88 3.38 -7.65 11.42
C VAL A 88 2.03 -6.98 11.20
N TYR A 89 1.73 -5.97 12.00
CA TYR A 89 0.53 -5.15 11.93
C TYR A 89 0.89 -3.67 11.82
N VAL A 90 0.00 -2.90 11.19
CA VAL A 90 0.14 -1.45 11.01
C VAL A 90 -1.09 -0.75 11.55
N ALA A 91 -0.89 0.15 12.51
CA ALA A 91 -1.93 1.04 13.03
C ALA A 91 -1.80 2.43 12.39
N PHE A 92 -2.93 3.08 12.12
CA PHE A 92 -3.01 4.39 11.48
C PHE A 92 -3.71 5.39 12.39
N ASN A 93 -3.10 6.55 12.61
CA ASN A 93 -3.65 7.61 13.45
C ASN A 93 -3.44 8.98 12.81
N THR A 94 -4.20 9.97 13.26
CA THR A 94 -3.94 11.37 12.97
C THR A 94 -2.72 11.84 13.80
N PRO A 95 -1.83 12.71 13.26
CA PRO A 95 -0.76 13.30 14.05
C PRO A 95 -1.35 14.02 15.27
N THR A 96 -0.97 13.60 16.47
CA THR A 96 -1.30 14.36 17.69
C THR A 96 -0.57 15.70 17.61
N ARG A 97 -1.33 16.80 17.48
CA ARG A 97 -0.79 18.14 17.71
C ARG A 97 -0.66 18.31 19.22
N GLU A 98 0.56 18.16 19.74
CA GLU A 98 0.93 18.69 21.05
C GLU A 98 0.90 20.23 21.04
#